data_AF-A0A7F5QWT2-F1
#
_entry.id   AF-A0A7F5QWT2-F1
#
_cell.length_a   1.000
_cell.length_b   1.000
_cell.length_c   1.000
_cell.angle_alpha   90.00
_cell.angle_beta   90.00
_cell.angle_gamma   90.00
#
_symmetry.space_group_name_H-M   'P 1'
#
loop_
_entity.id
_entity.type
_entity.pdbx_description
1 polymer ?
#
loop_
_entity_poly.entity_id
_entity_poly.type
_entity_poly.pdbx_seq_one_letter_code
_entity_poly.pdbx_strand_id
1 'polypeptide(L)'
;MYGTTLFVCVIAAFAFVIVEGRSVSSDVPAEGKCEPGKSYKVDCNTCVCGDSGVLACTLALCLDKRSAASDAECAYGETKHIDCNSCSCTKNGYWACTRMACISGGLNDASSGETGGVYRV
;
A
#
# COMPACT_ATOMS: atom_id res chain seq x y z
N MET A 1 -62.95 -3.25 -4.81
CA MET A 1 -61.67 -3.21 -5.55
C MET A 1 -60.58 -2.46 -4.76
N TYR A 2 -60.49 -2.66 -3.44
CA TYR A 2 -59.55 -1.94 -2.56
C TYR A 2 -58.42 -2.82 -2.01
N GLY A 3 -58.50 -4.15 -2.18
CA GLY A 3 -57.59 -5.11 -1.56
C GLY A 3 -56.21 -5.20 -2.21
N THR A 4 -56.11 -5.01 -3.53
CA THR A 4 -54.81 -5.04 -4.25
C THR A 4 -54.08 -3.71 -4.15
N THR A 5 -54.79 -2.59 -4.25
CA THR A 5 -54.22 -1.23 -4.16
C THR A 5 -53.67 -0.94 -2.77
N LEU A 6 -54.34 -1.40 -1.70
CA LEU A 6 -53.86 -1.20 -0.32
C LEU A 6 -52.63 -2.07 -0.01
N PHE A 7 -52.60 -3.32 -0.50
CA PHE A 7 -51.46 -4.23 -0.31
C PHE A 7 -50.19 -3.71 -1.01
N VAL A 8 -50.33 -3.12 -2.20
CA VAL A 8 -49.22 -2.48 -2.94
C VAL A 8 -48.64 -1.28 -2.17
N CYS A 9 -49.48 -0.45 -1.54
CA CYS A 9 -49.01 0.67 -0.72
C CYS A 9 -48.28 0.22 0.55
N VAL A 10 -48.71 -0.90 1.15
CA VAL A 10 -48.08 -1.47 2.35
C VAL A 10 -46.70 -2.04 2.00
N ILE A 11 -46.59 -2.74 0.86
CA ILE A 11 -45.29 -3.20 0.33
C ILE A 11 -44.38 -2.00 0.02
N ALA A 12 -44.91 -0.90 -0.55
CA ALA A 12 -44.14 0.31 -0.82
C ALA A 12 -43.69 1.05 0.46
N ALA A 13 -44.52 1.06 1.51
CA ALA A 13 -44.19 1.67 2.80
C ALA A 13 -43.14 0.85 3.58
N PHE A 14 -43.21 -0.48 3.51
CA PHE A 14 -42.18 -1.36 4.09
C PHE A 14 -40.90 -1.40 3.23
N ALA A 15 -41.00 -1.20 1.91
CA ALA A 15 -39.85 -1.06 1.02
C ALA A 15 -39.13 0.29 1.14
N PHE A 16 -39.64 1.25 1.90
CA PHE A 16 -38.86 2.45 2.26
C PHE A 16 -37.99 2.23 3.52
N VAL A 17 -38.16 1.09 4.20
CA VAL A 17 -37.33 0.65 5.34
C VAL A 17 -36.34 -0.44 4.92
N ILE A 18 -35.99 -0.53 3.63
CA ILE A 18 -34.65 -1.03 3.28
C ILE A 18 -33.69 0.12 3.58
N VAL A 19 -33.13 0.10 4.79
CA VAL A 19 -31.75 0.56 5.00
C VAL A 19 -30.93 -0.21 3.99
N GLU A 20 -30.83 0.31 2.76
CA GLU A 20 -29.91 -0.21 1.77
C GLU A 20 -28.54 -0.08 2.42
N GLY A 21 -27.98 -1.23 2.77
CA GLY A 21 -26.67 -1.32 3.39
C GLY A 21 -25.72 -0.45 2.58
N ARG A 22 -25.17 0.58 3.23
CA ARG A 22 -24.27 1.54 2.62
C ARG A 22 -23.08 0.75 2.08
N SER A 23 -23.10 0.47 0.78
CA SER A 23 -22.09 -0.29 0.08
C SER A 23 -20.81 0.51 0.17
N VAL A 24 -19.90 0.09 1.07
CA VAL A 24 -18.53 0.60 1.08
C VAL A 24 -17.86 -0.03 -0.13
N SER A 25 -17.79 0.71 -1.24
CA SER A 25 -17.02 0.29 -2.41
C SER A 25 -15.55 0.39 -2.04
N SER A 26 -14.86 -0.75 -2.01
CA SER A 26 -13.43 -0.85 -1.66
C SER A 26 -12.51 -0.16 -2.66
N ASP A 27 -13.02 0.14 -3.85
CA ASP A 27 -12.24 0.73 -4.94
C ASP A 27 -12.75 2.16 -5.19
N VAL A 28 -11.98 3.16 -4.78
CA VAL A 28 -12.18 4.54 -5.23
C VAL A 28 -11.90 4.57 -6.73
N PRO A 29 -12.85 5.04 -7.57
CA PRO A 29 -12.61 5.18 -9.00
C PRO A 29 -11.35 6.04 -9.23
N ALA A 30 -10.42 5.51 -10.01
CA ALA A 30 -9.09 6.06 -10.23
C ALA A 30 -9.15 7.31 -11.13
N GLU A 31 -9.81 8.39 -10.68
CA GLU A 31 -9.87 9.67 -11.39
C GLU A 31 -10.56 10.80 -10.60
N GLY A 32 -10.64 10.69 -9.27
CA GLY A 32 -11.16 11.78 -8.42
C GLY A 32 -12.64 12.07 -8.61
N LYS A 33 -13.40 11.13 -9.20
CA LYS A 33 -14.85 11.18 -9.31
C LYS A 33 -15.45 10.13 -8.40
N CYS A 34 -16.05 10.58 -7.30
CA CYS A 34 -16.86 9.73 -6.43
C CYS A 34 -18.35 10.01 -6.68
N GLU A 35 -19.20 9.04 -6.37
CA GLU A 35 -20.65 9.18 -6.47
C GLU A 35 -21.20 9.83 -5.18
N PRO A 36 -21.92 10.96 -5.27
CA PRO A 36 -22.50 11.62 -4.11
C PRO A 36 -23.28 10.66 -3.20
N GLY A 37 -23.03 10.75 -1.89
CA GLY A 37 -23.66 9.91 -0.86
C GLY A 37 -23.02 8.54 -0.65
N LYS A 38 -22.24 8.02 -1.61
CA LYS A 38 -21.51 6.75 -1.46
C LYS A 38 -20.37 6.87 -0.46
N SER A 39 -20.09 5.74 0.18
CA SER A 39 -18.95 5.57 1.08
C SER A 39 -17.86 4.76 0.40
N TYR A 40 -16.63 5.18 0.62
CA TYR A 40 -15.44 4.56 0.06
C TYR A 40 -14.45 4.28 1.18
N LYS A 41 -13.59 3.29 0.96
CA LYS A 41 -12.48 3.02 1.85
C LYS A 41 -11.19 3.48 1.18
N VAL A 42 -10.57 4.51 1.74
CA VAL A 42 -9.24 5.01 1.32
C VAL A 42 -8.27 4.58 2.41
N ASP A 43 -7.48 3.56 2.11
CA ASP A 43 -6.59 2.94 3.09
C ASP A 43 -7.39 2.40 4.30
N CYS A 44 -7.03 2.80 5.51
CA CYS A 44 -7.80 2.49 6.72
C CYS A 44 -8.94 3.50 6.99
N ASN A 45 -8.98 4.60 6.23
CA ASN A 45 -9.95 5.67 6.43
C ASN A 45 -11.25 5.41 5.67
N THR A 46 -12.36 5.76 6.32
CA THR A 46 -13.68 5.73 5.71
C THR A 46 -14.00 7.12 5.19
N CYS A 47 -14.39 7.20 3.93
CA CYS A 47 -14.70 8.44 3.24
C CYS A 47 -16.13 8.45 2.74
N VAL A 48 -16.75 9.63 2.72
CA VAL A 48 -18.06 9.87 2.12
C VAL A 48 -17.90 10.89 1.00
N CYS A 49 -18.51 10.63 -0.14
CA CYS A 49 -18.54 11.57 -1.24
C CYS A 49 -19.61 12.65 -1.02
N GLY A 50 -19.20 13.92 -1.02
CA GLY A 50 -20.12 15.05 -1.06
C GLY A 50 -20.66 15.33 -2.46
N ASP A 51 -21.66 16.20 -2.56
CA ASP A 51 -22.31 16.56 -3.84
C ASP A 51 -21.37 17.24 -4.85
N SER A 52 -20.26 17.80 -4.36
CA SER A 52 -19.19 18.35 -5.18
C SER A 52 -18.28 17.30 -5.81
N GLY A 53 -18.49 16.01 -5.53
CA GLY A 53 -17.59 14.94 -5.94
C GLY A 53 -16.30 14.87 -5.13
N VAL A 54 -16.25 15.54 -3.96
CA VAL A 54 -15.09 15.55 -3.06
C VAL A 54 -15.31 14.55 -1.92
N LEU A 55 -14.28 13.77 -1.62
CA LEU A 55 -14.29 12.83 -0.49
C LEU A 55 -13.99 13.55 0.83
N ALA A 56 -14.87 13.37 1.80
CA ALA A 56 -14.65 13.72 3.20
C ALA A 56 -14.32 12.44 3.99
N CYS A 57 -13.08 12.33 4.46
CA CYS A 57 -12.53 11.12 5.09
C CYS A 57 -12.33 11.26 6.60
N THR A 58 -12.36 10.13 7.32
CA THR A 58 -11.80 10.05 8.67
C THR A 58 -10.29 10.28 8.66
N LEU A 59 -9.72 10.64 9.81
CA LEU A 59 -8.29 10.92 10.00
C LEU A 59 -7.64 9.89 10.94
N ALA A 60 -7.84 8.61 10.65
CA ALA A 60 -7.14 7.53 11.34
C ALA A 60 -5.71 7.42 10.80
N LEU A 61 -4.77 7.22 11.73
CA LEU A 61 -3.38 6.87 11.40
C LEU A 61 -3.34 5.43 10.89
N CYS A 62 -3.18 5.27 9.58
CA CYS A 62 -3.08 3.96 8.94
C CYS A 62 -1.66 3.40 9.08
N LEU A 63 -1.42 2.65 10.17
CA LEU A 63 -0.12 2.02 10.43
C LEU A 63 0.20 0.86 9.47
N ASP A 64 -0.82 0.33 8.79
CA ASP A 64 -0.73 -0.91 8.02
C ASP A 64 -0.07 -0.76 6.63
N LYS A 65 0.21 0.47 6.18
CA LYS A 65 1.02 0.72 4.97
C LYS A 65 2.52 0.65 5.21
N ARG A 66 2.94 0.36 6.45
CA ARG A 66 4.30 -0.14 6.72
C ARG A 66 4.25 -1.65 6.95
N SER A 67 3.48 -2.37 6.13
CA SER A 67 3.73 -3.79 5.97
C SER A 67 5.10 -3.92 5.32
N ALA A 68 5.96 -4.76 5.89
CA ALA A 68 7.34 -4.99 5.49
C ALA A 68 7.51 -5.58 4.07
N ALA A 69 6.51 -5.44 3.20
CA ALA A 69 6.45 -6.00 1.85
C ALA A 69 6.52 -4.93 0.75
N SER A 70 6.06 -3.68 0.97
CA SER A 70 6.05 -2.67 -0.11
C SER A 70 7.38 -1.90 -0.26
N ASP A 71 8.24 -1.93 0.76
CA ASP A 71 9.62 -1.39 0.73
C ASP A 71 10.67 -2.51 0.87
N ALA A 72 10.29 -3.77 0.62
CA ALA A 72 11.23 -4.87 0.66
C ALA A 72 12.18 -4.75 -0.55
N GLU A 73 13.47 -4.49 -0.27
CA GLU A 73 14.52 -4.44 -1.28
C GLU A 73 14.96 -5.85 -1.72
N CYS A 74 14.58 -6.88 -0.96
CA CYS A 74 14.95 -8.27 -1.20
C CYS A 74 13.92 -9.25 -0.66
N ALA A 75 13.94 -10.49 -1.16
CA ALA A 75 13.12 -11.57 -0.62
C ALA A 75 13.82 -12.28 0.54
N TYR A 76 13.07 -12.61 1.60
CA TYR A 76 13.63 -13.24 2.80
C TYR A 76 14.44 -14.50 2.47
N GLY A 77 15.68 -14.56 2.98
CA GLY A 77 16.59 -15.67 2.77
C GLY A 77 17.46 -15.56 1.51
N GLU A 78 17.23 -14.57 0.64
CA GLU A 78 18.15 -14.28 -0.46
C GLU A 78 19.54 -13.90 0.03
N THR A 79 20.56 -14.22 -0.76
CA THR A 79 21.95 -13.88 -0.48
C THR A 79 22.61 -13.25 -1.71
N LYS A 80 23.53 -12.32 -1.47
CA LYS A 80 24.35 -11.71 -2.53
C LYS A 80 25.71 -11.27 -2.01
N HIS A 81 26.62 -10.98 -2.93
CA HIS A 81 27.86 -10.28 -2.63
C HIS A 81 27.77 -8.83 -3.14
N ILE A 82 28.01 -7.88 -2.25
CA ILE A 82 28.27 -6.48 -2.63
C ILE A 82 29.75 -6.27 -2.36
N ASP A 83 30.52 -6.06 -3.42
CA ASP A 83 31.97 -5.98 -3.37
C ASP A 83 32.57 -7.23 -2.68
N CYS A 84 33.37 -7.05 -1.62
CA CYS A 84 33.92 -8.16 -0.84
C CYS A 84 32.99 -8.66 0.28
N ASN A 85 31.87 -7.98 0.54
CA ASN A 85 30.99 -8.30 1.65
C ASN A 85 29.89 -9.29 1.25
N SER A 86 29.56 -10.19 2.17
CA SER A 86 28.46 -11.15 2.01
C SER A 86 27.21 -10.61 2.68
N CYS A 87 26.08 -10.67 1.98
CA CYS A 87 24.81 -10.11 2.42
C CYS A 87 23.71 -11.17 2.44
N SER A 88 22.81 -11.07 3.42
CA SER A 88 21.59 -11.87 3.49
C SER A 88 20.36 -10.99 3.73
N CYS A 89 19.23 -11.39 3.13
CA CYS A 89 17.98 -10.66 3.26
C CYS A 89 17.27 -11.00 4.57
N THR A 90 17.00 -9.97 5.36
CA THR A 90 16.27 -10.10 6.63
C THR A 90 14.77 -10.28 6.42
N LYS A 91 14.03 -10.73 7.45
CA LYS A 91 12.56 -10.83 7.40
C LYS A 91 11.85 -9.50 7.15
N ASN A 92 12.55 -8.39 7.36
CA ASN A 92 12.04 -7.04 7.17
C ASN A 92 12.29 -6.50 5.75
N GLY A 93 12.88 -7.29 4.85
CA GLY A 93 13.12 -6.91 3.45
C GLY A 93 14.36 -6.04 3.23
N TYR A 94 15.32 -6.04 4.15
CA TYR A 94 16.57 -5.27 4.02
C TYR A 94 17.80 -6.18 4.00
N TRP A 95 18.85 -5.76 3.27
CA TRP A 95 20.14 -6.41 3.21
C TRP A 95 20.95 -6.23 4.50
N ALA A 96 21.30 -7.34 5.15
CA ALA A 96 22.28 -7.36 6.22
C ALA A 96 23.61 -7.89 5.68
N CYS A 97 24.60 -7.01 5.55
CA CYS A 97 25.92 -7.33 5.01
C CYS A 97 26.99 -7.42 6.10
N THR A 98 28.01 -8.25 5.86
CA THR A 98 29.28 -8.14 6.59
C THR A 98 29.89 -6.75 6.38
N ARG A 99 30.77 -6.32 7.29
CA ARG A 99 31.44 -5.00 7.24
C ARG A 99 32.96 -5.14 7.13
N MET A 100 33.39 -6.05 6.26
CA MET A 100 34.79 -6.23 5.93
C MET A 100 35.25 -5.04 5.08
N ALA A 101 36.42 -4.53 5.42
CA ALA A 101 37.15 -3.55 4.64
C ALA A 101 37.53 -4.18 3.29
N CYS A 102 37.02 -3.63 2.19
CA CYS A 102 37.38 -4.10 0.86
C CYS A 102 38.61 -3.34 0.37
N ILE A 103 39.62 -4.05 -0.13
CA ILE A 103 40.79 -3.46 -0.77
C ILE A 103 40.53 -3.46 -2.27
N SER A 104 40.33 -2.29 -2.87
CA SER A 104 40.36 -2.17 -4.33
C SER A 104 41.81 -2.20 -4.79
N GLY A 105 42.24 -3.36 -5.26
CA GLY A 105 43.56 -3.59 -5.84
C GLY A 105 43.49 -4.77 -6.78
N GLY A 106 43.03 -4.54 -8.00
CA GLY A 106 43.13 -5.53 -9.06
C GLY A 106 44.62 -5.78 -9.38
N LEU A 107 45.09 -7.00 -9.14
CA LEU A 107 45.71 -7.74 -10.24
C LEU A 107 44.56 -7.83 -11.28
N ASN A 108 44.37 -6.92 -12.24
CA ASN A 108 45.04 -6.91 -13.54
C ASN A 108 44.83 -5.59 -14.33
N ASP A 109 44.75 -4.41 -13.70
CA ASP A 109 44.57 -3.15 -14.45
C ASP A 109 45.74 -2.19 -14.21
N ALA A 110 46.68 -2.22 -15.15
CA ALA A 110 47.80 -1.29 -15.20
C ALA A 110 47.36 0.05 -15.81
N SER A 111 46.80 0.95 -15.01
CA SER A 111 46.89 2.39 -15.30
C SER A 111 46.59 3.25 -14.08
N SER A 112 47.51 4.18 -13.83
CA SER A 112 47.40 5.34 -12.92
C SER A 112 47.22 5.03 -11.44
N GLY A 113 48.31 5.21 -10.70
CA GLY A 113 48.34 5.04 -9.26
C GLY A 113 47.41 6.01 -8.53
N GLU A 114 46.57 5.43 -7.70
CA GLU A 114 46.08 6.06 -6.47
C GLU A 114 46.17 4.98 -5.38
N THR A 115 46.66 5.36 -4.21
CA THR A 115 46.85 4.50 -3.04
C THR A 115 45.59 3.68 -2.75
N GLY A 116 45.74 2.34 -2.62
CA GLY A 116 44.63 1.40 -2.41
C GLY A 116 43.66 1.86 -1.32
N GLY A 117 42.48 2.29 -1.75
CA GLY A 117 41.40 2.71 -0.87
C GLY A 117 40.75 1.53 -0.19
N VAL A 118 40.64 1.60 1.14
CA VAL A 118 39.75 0.72 1.90
C VAL A 118 38.36 1.34 1.88
N TYR A 119 37.41 0.70 1.22
CA TYR A 119 36.02 1.14 1.20
C TYR A 119 35.12 0.20 2.02
N ARG A 120 33.98 0.72 2.47
CA ARG A 120 32.95 0.01 3.24
C ARG A 120 31.65 0.01 2.47
N VAL A 121 30.90 -1.09 2.61
CA VAL A 121 29.51 -1.25 2.16
C VAL A 121 28.56 -0.58 3.15
#